data_AF-A0A962T994-F1
#
_entry.id   AF-A0A962T994-F1
#
_cell.length_a   1.000
_cell.length_b   1.000
_cell.length_c   1.000
_cell.angle_alpha   90.00
_cell.angle_beta   90.00
_cell.angle_gamma   90.00
#
_symmetry.space_group_name_H-M   'P 1'
#
loop_
_entity.id
_entity.type
_entity.pdbx_description
1 polymer ?
#
loop_
_entity_poly.entity_id
_entity_poly.type
_entity_poly.pdbx_seq_one_letter_code
_entity_poly.pdbx_strand_id
1 'polypeptide(L)'
;MSFSAFHPPLRTLMGPGPSDVPPRILEALGRPTIGHLDPAFVDLMDEIKVLLQYLFQTENALTMPVSAPGSAGMEACFVNLVEPGDKVIV
;
A
#
# COMPACT_ATOMS: atom_id res chain seq x y z
N MET A 1 -18.31 -12.79 30.87
CA MET A 1 -17.78 -13.55 29.72
C MET A 1 -16.32 -13.20 29.57
N SER A 2 -15.43 -14.18 29.42
CA SER A 2 -14.02 -13.94 29.12
C SER A 2 -13.81 -14.13 27.62
N PHE A 3 -13.24 -13.13 26.96
CA PHE A 3 -12.85 -13.21 25.56
C PHE A 3 -11.35 -13.50 25.48
N SER A 4 -10.94 -14.43 24.62
CA SER A 4 -9.53 -14.70 24.32
C SER A 4 -9.11 -13.96 23.05
N ALA A 5 -7.84 -13.59 22.98
CA ALA A 5 -7.27 -13.05 21.75
C ALA A 5 -7.29 -14.11 20.65
N PHE A 6 -7.69 -13.69 19.45
CA PHE A 6 -7.66 -14.56 18.27
C PHE A 6 -6.21 -14.77 17.83
N HIS A 7 -5.80 -16.03 17.74
CA HIS A 7 -4.52 -16.43 17.14
C HIS A 7 -4.83 -17.14 15.83
N PRO A 8 -4.50 -16.53 14.67
CA PRO A 8 -4.80 -17.16 13.39
C PRO A 8 -3.98 -18.45 13.26
N PRO A 9 -4.56 -19.52 12.68
CA PRO A 9 -3.81 -20.73 12.44
C PRO A 9 -2.82 -20.50 11.28
N LEU A 10 -1.64 -21.13 11.36
CA LEU A 10 -0.66 -21.06 10.27
C LEU A 10 -1.21 -21.77 9.02
N ARG A 11 -1.09 -21.13 7.87
CA ARG A 11 -1.52 -21.65 6.56
C ARG A 11 -0.44 -21.34 5.54
N THR A 12 -0.33 -22.20 4.53
CA THR A 12 0.38 -21.90 3.30
C THR A 12 -0.65 -21.44 2.28
N LEU A 13 -0.57 -20.19 1.85
CA LEU A 13 -1.55 -19.58 0.95
C LEU A 13 -1.16 -19.79 -0.51
N MET A 14 -1.81 -20.74 -1.19
CA MET A 14 -1.56 -21.11 -2.59
C MET A 14 -2.72 -20.73 -3.53
N GLY A 15 -3.63 -19.87 -3.08
CA GLY A 15 -4.74 -19.34 -3.89
C GLY A 15 -4.34 -18.11 -4.72
N PRO A 16 -5.30 -17.45 -5.40
CA PRO A 16 -5.02 -16.26 -6.21
C PRO A 16 -4.71 -14.99 -5.40
N GLY A 17 -4.84 -15.05 -4.07
CA GLY A 17 -4.57 -13.95 -3.15
C GLY A 17 -5.51 -13.95 -1.94
N PRO A 18 -5.10 -13.36 -0.80
CA PRO A 18 -3.75 -12.86 -0.51
C PRO A 18 -2.72 -14.00 -0.39
N SER A 19 -1.44 -13.68 -0.51
CA SER A 19 -0.32 -14.62 -0.31
C SER A 19 0.32 -14.44 1.07
N ASP A 20 1.17 -15.39 1.45
CA ASP A 20 1.94 -15.30 2.70
C ASP A 20 2.80 -14.03 2.72
N VAL A 21 2.72 -13.27 3.81
CA VAL A 21 3.51 -12.04 4.00
C VAL A 21 4.88 -12.41 4.55
N PRO A 22 6.00 -11.97 3.94
CA PRO A 22 7.34 -12.24 4.47
C PRO A 22 7.48 -11.76 5.93
N PRO A 23 8.08 -12.54 6.85
CA PRO A 23 8.18 -12.18 8.26
C PRO A 23 8.75 -10.79 8.53
N ARG A 24 9.75 -10.36 7.74
CA ARG A 24 10.36 -9.02 7.85
C ARG A 24 9.36 -7.86 7.66
N ILE A 25 8.31 -8.08 6.87
CA ILE A 25 7.27 -7.05 6.62
C ILE A 25 6.29 -7.01 7.79
N LEU A 26 5.90 -8.17 8.33
CA LEU A 26 5.08 -8.24 9.54
C LEU A 26 5.79 -7.60 10.74
N GLU A 27 7.10 -7.84 10.89
CA GLU A 27 7.92 -7.17 11.89
C GLU A 27 7.95 -5.66 11.70
N ALA A 28 8.12 -5.18 10.46
CA ALA A 28 8.09 -3.75 10.15
C ALA A 28 6.74 -3.09 10.50
N LEU A 29 5.62 -3.77 10.23
CA LEU A 29 4.27 -3.29 10.57
C LEU A 29 4.02 -3.20 12.08
N GLY A 30 4.76 -3.96 12.89
CA GLY A 30 4.66 -3.93 14.36
C GLY A 30 5.53 -2.87 15.04
N ARG A 31 6.29 -2.06 14.28
CA ARG A 31 7.15 -1.01 14.85
C ARG A 31 6.31 0.15 15.42
N PRO A 32 6.83 0.90 16.42
CA PRO A 32 6.12 2.04 17.00
C PRO A 32 5.71 3.08 15.95
N THR A 33 4.54 3.68 16.15
CA THR A 33 4.09 4.79 15.31
C THR A 33 4.82 6.08 15.65
N ILE A 34 5.04 6.92 14.65
CA ILE A 34 5.59 8.28 14.78
C ILE A 34 4.60 9.30 14.23
N GLY A 35 4.81 10.59 14.53
CA GLY A 35 3.94 11.66 14.05
C GLY A 35 4.00 11.79 12.52
N HIS A 36 2.87 12.11 11.88
CA HIS A 36 2.80 12.26 10.41
C HIS A 36 3.58 13.46 9.85
N LEU A 37 3.99 14.40 10.71
CA LEU A 37 4.88 15.52 10.37
C LEU A 37 6.27 15.37 11.01
N ASP A 38 6.57 14.22 11.62
CA ASP A 38 7.90 13.94 12.15
C ASP A 38 8.90 13.93 10.99
N PRO A 39 10.07 14.61 11.11
CA PRO A 39 11.08 14.60 10.05
C PRO A 39 11.46 13.21 9.57
N ALA A 40 11.53 12.23 10.48
CA ALA A 40 11.85 10.85 10.13
C ALA A 40 10.75 10.19 9.27
N PHE A 41 9.48 10.60 9.44
CA PHE A 41 8.39 10.14 8.59
C PHE A 41 8.48 10.76 7.19
N VAL A 42 8.84 12.03 7.09
CA VAL A 42 9.02 12.73 5.81
C VAL A 42 10.16 12.08 5.00
N ASP A 43 11.31 11.85 5.64
CA ASP A 43 12.46 11.18 5.01
C ASP A 43 12.08 9.77 4.51
N LEU A 44 11.30 9.02 5.30
CA LEU A 44 10.79 7.71 4.90
C LEU A 44 9.87 7.80 3.67
N MET A 45 9.00 8.80 3.60
CA MET A 45 8.10 9.00 2.46
C MET A 45 8.87 9.35 1.18
N ASP A 46 9.93 10.15 1.29
CA ASP A 46 10.82 10.46 0.17
C ASP A 46 11.58 9.20 -0.31
N GLU A 47 12.06 8.36 0.60
CA GLU A 47 12.67 7.07 0.26
C GLU A 47 11.67 6.14 -0.44
N ILE A 48 10.45 6.03 0.09
CA ILE A 48 9.37 5.22 -0.52
C ILE A 48 9.09 5.67 -1.94
N LYS A 49 9.05 6.99 -2.19
CA LYS A 49 8.85 7.52 -3.55
C LYS A 49 9.94 7.05 -4.51
N VAL A 50 11.22 7.10 -4.12
CA VAL A 50 12.34 6.62 -4.94
C VAL A 50 12.25 5.11 -5.17
N LEU A 51 11.90 4.34 -4.14
CA LEU A 51 11.71 2.89 -4.25
C LEU A 51 10.54 2.52 -5.16
N LEU A 52 9.44 3.29 -5.15
CA LEU A 52 8.32 3.10 -6.07
C LEU A 52 8.70 3.47 -7.50
N GLN A 53 9.45 4.55 -7.71
CA GLN A 53 9.99 4.90 -9.03
C GLN A 53 10.88 3.80 -9.60
N TYR A 54 11.74 3.23 -8.75
CA TYR A 54 12.51 2.03 -9.10
C TYR A 54 11.59 0.84 -9.41
N LEU A 55 10.61 0.53 -8.57
CA LEU A 55 9.70 -0.60 -8.79
C LEU A 55 8.93 -0.50 -10.12
N PHE A 56 8.39 0.69 -10.41
CA PHE A 56 7.61 0.94 -11.63
C PHE A 56 8.47 1.30 -12.84
N GLN A 57 9.80 1.42 -12.67
CA GLN A 57 10.75 1.82 -13.71
C GLN A 57 10.35 3.14 -14.38
N THR A 58 10.13 4.19 -13.56
CA THR A 58 9.66 5.50 -14.01
C THR A 58 10.46 6.64 -13.38
N GLU A 59 10.51 7.78 -14.07
CA GLU A 59 11.11 9.03 -13.58
C GLU A 59 10.04 10.06 -13.13
N ASN A 60 8.76 9.67 -13.11
CA ASN A 60 7.66 10.57 -12.77
C ASN A 60 7.84 11.16 -11.36
N ALA A 61 7.95 12.49 -11.28
CA ALA A 61 8.17 13.20 -10.01
C ALA A 61 7.04 12.96 -9.00
N LEU A 62 5.81 12.77 -9.47
CA LEU A 62 4.65 12.42 -8.64
C LEU A 62 4.44 10.91 -8.66
N THR A 63 5.27 10.19 -7.90
CA THR A 63 5.12 8.75 -7.63
C THR A 63 4.92 8.59 -6.13
N MET A 64 3.74 8.12 -5.71
CA MET A 64 3.36 8.07 -4.30
C MET A 64 2.50 6.85 -3.98
N PRO A 65 2.57 6.33 -2.75
CA PRO A 65 1.67 5.28 -2.30
C PRO A 65 0.26 5.84 -2.03
N VAL A 66 -0.76 5.01 -2.26
CA VAL A 66 -2.13 5.25 -1.82
C VAL A 66 -2.45 4.26 -0.71
N SER A 67 -2.85 4.76 0.46
CA SER A 67 -3.18 3.94 1.64
C SER A 67 -4.52 3.22 1.48
N ALA A 68 -4.59 2.25 0.58
CA ALA A 68 -5.80 1.49 0.26
C ALA A 68 -5.47 0.18 -0.49
N PRO A 69 -6.44 -0.74 -0.67
CA PRO A 69 -6.29 -1.90 -1.55
C PRO A 69 -6.04 -1.50 -3.01
N GLY A 70 -5.55 -2.44 -3.83
CA GLY A 70 -5.21 -2.18 -5.24
C GLY A 70 -6.35 -1.59 -6.09
N SER A 71 -7.61 -1.98 -5.83
CA SER A 71 -8.79 -1.44 -6.52
C SER A 71 -8.98 0.05 -6.30
N ALA A 72 -8.59 0.58 -5.14
CA ALA A 72 -8.67 2.01 -4.86
C ALA A 72 -7.60 2.81 -5.64
N GLY A 73 -6.48 2.19 -6.01
CA GLY A 73 -5.53 2.80 -6.94
C GLY A 73 -6.13 2.98 -8.34
N MET A 74 -6.86 1.96 -8.82
CA MET A 74 -7.61 2.05 -10.09
C MET A 74 -8.69 3.13 -10.01
N GLU A 75 -9.47 3.16 -8.93
CA GLU A 75 -10.50 4.18 -8.71
C GLU A 75 -9.90 5.58 -8.66
N ALA A 76 -8.82 5.78 -7.89
CA ALA A 76 -8.12 7.06 -7.79
C ALA A 76 -7.67 7.58 -9.17
N CYS A 77 -7.15 6.72 -10.04
CA CYS A 77 -6.82 7.12 -11.41
C CYS A 77 -8.08 7.50 -12.19
N PHE A 78 -9.13 6.70 -12.13
CA PHE A 78 -10.32 6.90 -12.95
C PHE A 78 -11.07 8.18 -12.59
N VAL A 79 -11.34 8.40 -11.30
CA VAL A 79 -12.13 9.55 -10.83
C VAL A 79 -11.41 10.89 -10.98
N ASN A 80 -10.08 10.89 -11.13
CA ASN A 80 -9.29 12.10 -11.34
C ASN A 80 -8.99 12.39 -12.82
N LEU A 81 -9.15 11.41 -13.71
CA LEU A 81 -8.82 11.55 -15.14
C LEU A 81 -10.04 11.60 -16.06
N VAL A 82 -11.18 11.04 -15.64
CA VAL A 82 -12.38 10.88 -16.48
C VAL A 82 -13.49 11.79 -15.98
N GLU A 83 -14.06 12.59 -16.88
CA GLU A 83 -15.19 13.48 -16.60
C GLU A 83 -16.52 12.93 -17.15
N PRO A 84 -17.68 13.41 -16.65
CA PRO A 84 -18.97 13.03 -17.19
C PRO A 84 -19.09 13.35 -18.70
N GLY A 85 -19.27 12.30 -19.51
CA GLY A 85 -19.40 12.40 -20.97
C GLY A 85 -18.20 11.89 -21.75
N ASP A 86 -17.08 11.61 -21.08
CA ASP A 86 -15.90 11.02 -21.70
C ASP A 86 -16.16 9.60 -22.20
N LYS A 87 -15.55 9.25 -23.32
CA LYS A 87 -15.53 7.89 -23.86
C LYS A 87 -14.27 7.18 -23.38
N VAL A 88 -14.45 6.06 -22.69
CA VAL A 88 -13.35 5.21 -22.21
C VAL A 88 -13.36 3.88 -22.98
N ILE A 89 -12.18 3.39 -23.33
CA ILE A 89 -11.97 2.06 -23.93
C ILE A 89 -11.31 1.18 -22.87
N VAL A 90 -11.87 -0.02 -22.67
CA VAL A 90 -11.37 -1.05 -21.74
C VAL A 90 -10.89 -2.25 -22.53
#